data_AF-A0A179VCP4-F1
#
_entry.id   AF-A0A179VCP4-F1
#
_cell.length_a   1.000
_cell.length_b   1.000
_cell.length_c   1.000
_cell.angle_alpha   90.00
_cell.angle_beta   90.00
_cell.angle_gamma   90.00
#
_symmetry.space_group_name_H-M   'P 1'
#
loop_
_entity.id
_entity.type
_entity.pdbx_description
1 polymer ?
#
loop_
_entity_poly.entity_id
_entity_poly.type
_entity_poly.pdbx_seq_one_letter_code
_entity_poly.pdbx_strand_id
1 'polypeptide(L)'
;MTHHTPPAGADYQHAAQTCAQQIVSALQGHTHRGLTEKHMQNSIECVLRAAGFKVSREHRLCERDRPDFLIDGTVVVEVKMRASGGSVLAQLARYAQHSNVRAIVVACPRFSSLGVIPERIHGVPVYVAALPGTGLML
;
A
#
# COMPACT_ATOMS: atom_id res chain seq x y z
N MET A 1 -1.81 36.34 -10.57
CA MET A 1 -1.27 35.01 -10.99
C MET A 1 -0.35 34.53 -9.89
N THR A 2 -0.83 33.70 -8.98
CA THR A 2 0.01 33.09 -7.94
C THR A 2 0.78 31.93 -8.55
N HIS A 3 2.09 32.09 -8.75
CA HIS A 3 2.98 30.98 -9.01
C HIS A 3 2.96 30.06 -7.78
N HIS A 4 2.20 28.97 -7.86
CA HIS A 4 2.34 27.86 -6.93
C HIS A 4 3.62 27.13 -7.30
N THR A 5 4.74 27.52 -6.69
CA THR A 5 5.96 26.73 -6.73
C THR A 5 5.63 25.38 -6.10
N PRO A 6 5.71 24.26 -6.85
CA PRO A 6 5.43 22.96 -6.27
C PRO A 6 6.44 22.70 -5.14
N PRO A 7 6.04 22.06 -4.03
CA PRO A 7 6.93 21.67 -2.95
C PRO A 7 8.22 21.01 -3.47
N ALA A 8 9.32 21.15 -2.73
CA ALA A 8 10.57 20.51 -3.13
C ALA A 8 10.39 18.97 -3.14
N GLY A 9 11.19 18.24 -3.93
CA GLY A 9 11.07 16.78 -4.03
C GLY A 9 11.13 16.04 -2.69
N ALA A 10 11.82 16.62 -1.70
CA ALA A 10 11.87 16.10 -0.33
C ALA A 10 10.54 16.22 0.43
N ASP A 11 9.77 17.29 0.22
CA ASP A 11 8.49 17.54 0.89
C ASP A 11 7.44 16.52 0.44
N TYR A 12 7.38 16.23 -0.85
CA TYR A 12 6.52 15.19 -1.41
C TYR A 12 6.89 13.80 -0.90
N GLN A 13 8.19 13.53 -0.75
CA GLN A 13 8.67 12.25 -0.25
C GLN A 13 8.36 12.06 1.23
N HIS A 14 8.46 13.12 2.03
CA HIS A 14 8.07 13.09 3.44
C HIS A 14 6.56 12.92 3.60
N ALA A 15 5.76 13.67 2.83
CA ALA A 15 4.30 13.56 2.85
C ALA A 15 3.83 12.14 2.48
N ALA A 16 4.43 11.50 1.47
CA ALA A 16 4.10 10.12 1.10
C ALA A 16 4.47 9.10 2.18
N GLN A 17 5.58 9.29 2.90
CA GLN A 17 5.96 8.44 4.03
C GLN A 17 4.98 8.60 5.19
N THR A 18 4.61 9.83 5.54
CA THR A 18 3.59 10.10 6.57
C THR A 18 2.25 9.47 6.18
N CYS A 19 1.81 9.63 4.93
CA CYS A 19 0.60 8.99 4.42
C CYS A 19 0.67 7.45 4.53
N ALA A 20 1.79 6.84 4.14
CA ALA A 20 2.00 5.40 4.27
C ALA A 20 1.94 4.91 5.73
N GLN A 21 2.54 5.65 6.67
CA GLN A 21 2.47 5.34 8.10
C GLN A 21 1.04 5.47 8.66
N GLN A 22 0.29 6.48 8.20
CA GLN A 22 -1.13 6.64 8.57
C GLN A 22 -1.99 5.52 8.01
N ILE A 23 -1.73 5.07 6.77
CA ILE A 23 -2.38 3.90 6.18
C ILE A 23 -2.08 2.66 7.03
N VAL A 24 -0.81 2.40 7.36
CA VAL A 24 -0.42 1.25 8.21
C VAL A 24 -1.16 1.30 9.54
N SER A 25 -1.17 2.46 10.20
CA SER A 25 -1.86 2.66 11.48
C SER A 25 -3.37 2.45 11.37
N ALA A 26 -3.99 2.96 10.31
CA ALA A 26 -5.42 2.76 10.05
C ALA A 26 -5.73 1.28 9.84
N LEU A 27 -4.98 0.57 9.00
CA LEU A 27 -5.23 -0.86 8.74
C LEU A 27 -5.01 -1.71 9.99
N GLN A 28 -3.92 -1.48 10.73
CA GLN A 28 -3.64 -2.21 11.96
C GLN A 28 -4.64 -1.90 13.09
N GLY A 29 -5.24 -0.71 13.10
CA GLY A 29 -6.25 -0.29 14.07
C GLY A 29 -7.64 -0.88 13.84
N HIS A 30 -7.86 -1.62 12.74
CA HIS A 30 -9.16 -2.17 12.39
C HIS A 30 -9.16 -3.69 12.33
N THR A 31 -10.27 -4.30 12.77
CA THR A 31 -10.51 -5.73 12.58
C THR A 31 -11.08 -5.96 11.17
N HIS A 32 -10.29 -6.59 10.32
CA HIS A 32 -10.69 -6.98 8.98
C HIS A 32 -11.45 -8.30 9.00
N ARG A 33 -12.49 -8.41 8.15
CA ARG A 33 -13.33 -9.61 8.05
C ARG A 33 -13.32 -10.13 6.62
N GLY A 34 -13.06 -11.42 6.46
CA GLY A 34 -13.08 -12.08 5.16
C GLY A 34 -12.05 -13.18 5.00
N LEU A 35 -12.31 -14.07 4.04
CA LEU A 35 -11.47 -15.24 3.75
C LEU A 35 -10.78 -15.17 2.39
N THR A 36 -11.04 -14.11 1.61
CA THR A 36 -10.51 -13.94 0.24
C THR A 36 -9.83 -12.59 0.12
N GLU A 37 -8.95 -12.47 -0.87
CA GLU A 37 -8.28 -11.20 -1.20
C GLU A 37 -9.31 -10.11 -1.52
N LYS A 38 -10.35 -10.43 -2.28
CA LYS A 38 -11.45 -9.50 -2.57
C LYS A 38 -12.16 -9.00 -1.31
N HIS A 39 -12.41 -9.86 -0.32
CA HIS A 39 -13.00 -9.43 0.95
C HIS A 39 -12.06 -8.49 1.73
N MET A 40 -10.76 -8.80 1.76
CA MET A 40 -9.77 -7.92 2.40
C MET A 40 -9.69 -6.58 1.69
N GLN A 41 -9.63 -6.57 0.36
CA GLN A 41 -9.62 -5.34 -0.42
C GLN A 41 -10.89 -4.50 -0.16
N ASN A 42 -12.06 -5.11 -0.02
CA ASN A 42 -13.30 -4.37 0.33
C ASN A 42 -13.20 -3.76 1.73
N SER A 43 -12.68 -4.51 2.70
CA SER A 43 -12.51 -4.04 4.07
C SER A 43 -11.48 -2.90 4.16
N ILE A 44 -10.34 -3.03 3.48
CA ILE A 44 -9.30 -2.00 3.39
C ILE A 44 -9.85 -0.72 2.79
N GLU A 45 -10.58 -0.80 1.67
CA GLU A 45 -11.18 0.38 1.06
C GLU A 45 -12.12 1.09 2.03
N CYS A 46 -12.99 0.34 2.72
CA CYS A 46 -13.91 0.92 3.70
C CYS A 46 -13.16 1.67 4.80
N VAL A 47 -12.11 1.07 5.37
CA VAL A 47 -11.28 1.66 6.41
C VAL A 47 -10.59 2.94 5.90
N LEU A 48 -9.96 2.88 4.74
CA LEU A 48 -9.22 4.02 4.20
C LEU A 48 -10.13 5.16 3.77
N ARG A 49 -11.30 4.88 3.17
CA ARG A 49 -12.28 5.92 2.87
C ARG A 49 -12.86 6.55 4.14
N ALA A 50 -13.15 5.76 5.17
CA ALA A 50 -13.62 6.27 6.45
C ALA A 50 -12.56 7.16 7.15
N ALA A 51 -11.27 6.86 6.94
CA ALA A 51 -10.16 7.69 7.41
C ALA A 51 -9.90 8.94 6.54
N GLY A 52 -10.69 9.18 5.48
CA GLY A 52 -10.63 10.39 4.65
C GLY A 52 -9.66 10.34 3.46
N PHE A 53 -9.05 9.18 3.17
CA PHE A 53 -8.13 9.05 2.05
C PHE A 53 -8.85 9.03 0.68
N LYS A 54 -8.18 9.55 -0.36
CA LYS A 54 -8.62 9.35 -1.75
C LYS A 54 -8.16 7.99 -2.23
N VAL A 55 -9.07 7.04 -2.27
CA VAL A 55 -8.79 5.65 -2.68
C VAL A 55 -9.13 5.44 -4.16
N SER A 56 -8.13 5.11 -4.97
CA SER A 56 -8.30 4.58 -6.34
C SER A 56 -8.05 3.08 -6.33
N ARG A 57 -9.12 2.28 -6.50
CA ARG A 57 -9.00 0.82 -6.60
C ARG A 57 -8.42 0.38 -7.94
N GLU A 58 -7.68 -0.72 -7.89
CA GLU A 58 -7.10 -1.43 -9.03
C GLU A 58 -6.52 -0.45 -10.07
N HIS A 59 -5.74 0.51 -9.58
CA HIS A 59 -5.27 1.64 -10.36
C HIS A 59 -4.27 1.19 -11.42
N ARG A 60 -4.42 1.64 -12.67
CA ARG A 60 -3.52 1.26 -13.75
C ARG A 60 -2.33 2.23 -13.82
N LEU A 61 -1.16 1.82 -13.34
CA LEU A 61 0.09 2.58 -13.49
C LEU A 61 0.59 2.52 -14.95
N CYS A 62 0.48 1.34 -15.56
CA CYS A 62 0.66 1.13 -17.00
C CYS A 62 -0.12 -0.12 -17.45
N GLU A 63 0.06 -0.56 -18.70
CA GLU A 63 -0.65 -1.72 -19.25
C GLU A 63 -0.51 -2.99 -18.38
N ARG A 64 0.68 -3.23 -17.82
CA ARG A 64 1.03 -4.44 -17.04
C ARG A 64 1.01 -4.26 -15.52
N ASP A 65 0.99 -3.02 -15.03
CA ASP A 65 1.16 -2.71 -13.61
C ASP A 65 -0.13 -2.13 -13.04
N ARG A 66 -0.84 -2.97 -12.27
CA ARG A 66 -2.12 -2.63 -11.63
C ARG A 66 -2.08 -3.01 -10.14
N PRO A 67 -1.61 -2.13 -9.24
CA PRO A 67 -1.73 -2.33 -7.79
C PRO A 67 -3.20 -2.40 -7.35
N ASP A 68 -3.47 -3.04 -6.22
CA ASP A 68 -4.81 -3.10 -5.64
C ASP A 68 -5.36 -1.72 -5.30
N PHE A 69 -4.52 -0.80 -4.84
CA PHE A 69 -4.90 0.59 -4.60
C PHE A 69 -3.78 1.57 -4.90
N LEU A 70 -4.19 2.77 -5.31
CA LEU A 70 -3.40 3.99 -5.24
C LEU A 70 -4.10 4.99 -4.32
N ILE A 71 -3.39 5.44 -3.29
CA ILE A 71 -3.89 6.34 -2.25
C ILE A 71 -3.28 7.72 -2.45
N ASP A 72 -4.13 8.74 -2.47
CA ASP A 72 -3.77 10.15 -2.68
C ASP A 72 -2.85 10.37 -3.90
N GLY A 73 -2.99 9.50 -4.90
CA GLY A 73 -2.21 9.53 -6.15
C GLY A 73 -0.74 9.11 -6.02
N THR A 74 -0.26 8.74 -4.81
CA THR A 74 1.19 8.56 -4.57
C THR A 74 1.60 7.33 -3.78
N VAL A 75 0.71 6.76 -2.95
CA VAL A 75 1.03 5.57 -2.13
C VAL A 75 0.33 4.35 -2.69
N VAL A 76 1.10 3.34 -3.08
CA VAL A 76 0.55 2.06 -3.51
C VAL A 76 0.23 1.20 -2.29
N VAL A 77 -0.94 0.56 -2.29
CA VAL A 77 -1.27 -0.50 -1.31
C VAL A 77 -1.52 -1.79 -2.08
N GLU A 78 -0.80 -2.85 -1.72
CA GLU A 78 -0.92 -4.18 -2.31
C GLU A 78 -1.35 -5.19 -1.25
N VAL A 79 -2.42 -5.94 -1.49
CA VAL A 79 -2.99 -6.92 -0.55
C VAL A 79 -2.46 -8.31 -0.89
N LYS A 80 -2.06 -9.05 0.15
CA LYS A 80 -1.64 -10.45 0.01
C LYS A 80 -2.21 -11.33 1.12
N MET A 81 -2.99 -12.34 0.73
CA MET A 81 -3.49 -13.38 1.65
C MET A 81 -2.46 -14.49 1.86
N ARG A 82 -1.83 -14.91 0.76
CA ARG A 82 -0.72 -15.86 0.71
C ARG A 82 0.15 -15.43 -0.45
N ALA A 83 1.45 -15.33 -0.24
CA ALA A 83 2.37 -14.99 -1.31
C ALA A 83 3.71 -15.66 -1.10
N SER A 84 4.46 -15.87 -2.17
CA SER A 84 5.88 -16.17 -2.07
C SER A 84 6.66 -14.86 -2.07
N GLY A 85 7.57 -14.67 -1.12
CA GLY A 85 8.30 -13.40 -0.96
C GLY A 85 8.98 -12.91 -2.24
N GLY A 86 9.53 -13.81 -3.06
CA GLY A 86 10.14 -13.46 -4.36
C GLY A 86 9.16 -12.87 -5.38
N SER A 87 7.93 -13.40 -5.46
CA SER A 87 6.91 -12.86 -6.36
C SER A 87 6.41 -11.49 -5.92
N VAL A 88 6.26 -11.28 -4.60
CA VAL A 88 5.92 -9.98 -4.01
C VAL A 88 7.02 -8.99 -4.32
N LEU A 89 8.29 -9.32 -4.02
CA LEU A 89 9.41 -8.42 -4.25
C LEU A 89 9.50 -7.97 -5.72
N ALA A 90 9.35 -8.90 -6.67
CA ALA A 90 9.33 -8.57 -8.10
C ALA A 90 8.17 -7.66 -8.49
N GLN A 91 6.99 -7.83 -7.88
CA GLN A 91 5.85 -6.96 -8.07
C GLN A 91 6.09 -5.55 -7.52
N LEU A 92 6.58 -5.43 -6.29
CA LEU A 92 6.88 -4.14 -5.67
C LEU A 92 8.00 -3.40 -6.41
N ALA A 93 9.01 -4.11 -6.90
CA ALA A 93 10.09 -3.54 -7.71
C ALA A 93 9.58 -2.92 -9.00
N ARG A 94 8.61 -3.54 -9.69
CA ARG A 94 7.94 -2.93 -10.84
C ARG A 94 7.21 -1.64 -10.46
N TYR A 95 6.46 -1.65 -9.36
CA TYR A 95 5.72 -0.47 -8.90
C TYR A 95 6.65 0.69 -8.54
N ALA A 96 7.76 0.40 -7.85
CA ALA A 96 8.74 1.41 -7.44
C ALA A 96 9.48 2.11 -8.59
N GLN A 97 9.37 1.62 -9.84
CA GLN A 97 9.92 2.28 -11.02
C GLN A 97 9.02 3.41 -11.55
N HIS A 98 7.75 3.47 -11.12
CA HIS A 98 6.83 4.51 -11.56
C HIS A 98 7.03 5.79 -10.77
N SER A 99 7.19 6.92 -11.47
CA SER A 99 7.57 8.20 -10.87
C SER A 99 6.51 8.78 -9.92
N ASN A 100 5.24 8.39 -10.07
CA ASN A 100 4.16 8.77 -9.17
C ASN A 100 4.10 7.90 -7.91
N VAL A 101 4.76 6.74 -7.87
CA VAL A 101 4.81 5.89 -6.67
C VAL A 101 5.91 6.39 -5.74
N ARG A 102 5.49 6.93 -4.58
CA ARG A 102 6.38 7.55 -3.59
C ARG A 102 6.52 6.76 -2.31
N ALA A 103 5.58 5.85 -2.04
CA ALA A 103 5.68 4.84 -0.99
C ALA A 103 4.83 3.62 -1.36
N ILE A 104 5.16 2.48 -0.76
CA ILE A 104 4.45 1.22 -0.97
C ILE A 104 4.08 0.64 0.39
N VAL A 105 2.84 0.18 0.54
CA VAL A 105 2.36 -0.57 1.71
C VAL A 105 1.94 -1.95 1.24
N VAL A 106 2.52 -2.99 1.84
CA VAL A 106 2.07 -4.37 1.66
C VAL A 106 1.16 -4.75 2.82
N ALA A 107 -0.11 -4.99 2.54
CA ALA A 107 -1.13 -5.35 3.51
C ALA A 107 -1.33 -6.86 3.54
N CYS A 108 -1.04 -7.50 4.67
CA CYS A 108 -1.16 -8.95 4.79
C CYS A 108 -1.66 -9.40 6.18
N PRO A 109 -2.47 -10.47 6.25
CA PRO A 109 -2.81 -11.10 7.53
C PRO A 109 -1.62 -11.83 8.18
N ARG A 110 -0.70 -12.39 7.38
CA ARG A 110 0.35 -13.29 7.85
C ARG A 110 1.73 -12.90 7.31
N PHE A 111 2.57 -12.37 8.18
CA PHE A 111 3.92 -11.94 7.82
C PHE A 111 4.85 -13.09 7.42
N SER A 112 4.66 -14.29 7.98
CA SER A 112 5.55 -15.44 7.74
C SER A 112 5.61 -15.87 6.27
N SER A 113 4.61 -15.53 5.45
CA SER A 113 4.61 -15.81 4.01
C SER A 113 5.34 -14.76 3.15
N LEU A 114 5.54 -13.54 3.64
CA LEU A 114 6.12 -12.45 2.84
C LEU A 114 7.63 -12.58 2.62
N GLY A 115 8.32 -13.40 3.42
CA GLY A 115 9.79 -13.40 3.44
C GLY A 115 10.35 -12.06 3.92
N VAL A 116 11.61 -11.79 3.59
CA VAL A 116 12.26 -10.51 3.91
C VAL A 116 11.83 -9.47 2.88
N ILE A 117 11.05 -8.47 3.32
CA ILE A 117 10.71 -7.29 2.54
C ILE A 117 11.71 -6.19 2.91
N PRO A 118 12.48 -5.63 1.96
CA PRO A 118 13.40 -4.54 2.26
C PRO A 118 12.62 -3.27 2.60
N GLU A 119 13.18 -2.43 3.47
CA GLU A 119 12.59 -1.14 3.86
C GLU A 119 12.49 -0.16 2.68
N ARG A 120 13.27 -0.38 1.61
CA ARG A 120 13.31 0.43 0.40
C ARG A 120 13.52 -0.43 -0.84
N ILE A 121 12.83 -0.09 -1.93
CA ILE A 121 13.04 -0.67 -3.26
C ILE A 121 13.18 0.47 -4.25
N HIS A 122 14.29 0.52 -5.00
CA HIS A 122 14.61 1.64 -5.92
C HIS A 122 14.50 3.04 -5.26
N GLY A 123 14.80 3.14 -3.97
CA GLY A 123 14.65 4.39 -3.20
C GLY A 123 13.23 4.72 -2.77
N VAL A 124 12.23 3.90 -3.12
CA VAL A 124 10.85 4.02 -2.64
C VAL A 124 10.72 3.27 -1.31
N PRO A 125 10.28 3.92 -0.22
CA PRO A 125 10.05 3.28 1.06
C PRO A 125 8.91 2.26 0.99
N VAL A 126 9.11 1.13 1.67
CA VAL A 126 8.17 0.01 1.74
C VAL A 126 7.81 -0.24 3.19
N TYR A 127 6.51 -0.35 3.43
CA TYR A 127 5.95 -0.64 4.74
C TYR A 127 5.14 -1.93 4.67
N VAL A 128 5.03 -2.62 5.80
CA VAL A 128 4.18 -3.79 5.91
C VAL A 128 3.09 -3.53 6.96
N ALA A 129 1.84 -3.68 6.55
CA ALA A 129 0.68 -3.56 7.42
C ALA A 129 0.16 -4.97 7.77
N ALA A 130 0.13 -5.27 9.08
CA ALA A 130 -0.62 -6.41 9.58
C ALA A 130 -2.11 -6.13 9.36
N LEU A 131 -2.88 -7.15 8.97
CA LEU A 131 -4.34 -7.08 8.94
C LEU A 131 -4.91 -7.98 10.05
N PRO A 132 -5.15 -7.44 11.26
CA PRO A 132 -5.82 -8.18 12.31
C PRO A 132 -7.24 -8.56 11.87
N GLY A 133 -7.71 -9.77 12.19
CA GLY A 133 -9.06 -10.17 11.81
C GLY A 133 -9.53 -11.47 12.44
N THR A 134 -10.85 -11.67 12.45
CA THR A 134 -11.53 -12.87 12.96
C THR A 134 -11.79 -13.84 11.80
N GLY A 135 -11.43 -15.12 11.96
CA GLY A 135 -11.57 -16.15 10.91
C GLY A 135 -10.38 -16.25 9.95
N LEU A 136 -9.37 -15.40 10.10
CA LEU A 136 -8.03 -15.60 9.54
C LEU A 136 -7.35 -16.66 10.42
N MET A 137 -7.57 -17.95 10.15
CA MET A 137 -7.08 -19.01 11.02
C MET A 137 -5.56 -18.87 11.28
N LEU A 138 -5.24 -18.80 12.58
CA LEU A 138 -3.90 -18.76 13.17
C LEU A 138 -3.13 -20.05 12.88
#